data_AF-A0A285L0J2-F1
#
_entry.id   AF-A0A285L0J2-F1
#
_cell.length_a   1.000
_cell.length_b   1.000
_cell.length_c   1.000
_cell.angle_alpha   90.00
_cell.angle_beta   90.00
_cell.angle_gamma   90.00
#
_symmetry.space_group_name_H-M   'P 1'
#
loop_
_entity.id
_entity.type
_entity.pdbx_description
1 polymer ?
#
loop_
_entity_poly.entity_id
_entity_poly.type
_entity_poly.pdbx_seq_one_letter_code
_entity_poly.pdbx_strand_id
1 'polypeptide(L)' 'MAVVRVRLAGGDEITSSITRDAAEDLGLTEGTNVKVLIKSTEVTLGVG' A
#
# COMPACT_ATOMS: atom_id res chain seq x y z
N MET A 1 14.33 -0.28 2.57
CA MET A 1 12.98 -0.89 2.50
C MET A 1 12.11 -0.22 3.55
N ALA A 2 10.89 0.14 3.18
CA ALA A 2 9.87 0.67 4.06
C ALA A 2 8.59 -0.15 3.87
N VAL A 3 7.85 -0.37 4.97
CA VAL A 3 6.56 -1.06 4.97
C VAL A 3 5.49 -0.03 5.30
N VAL A 4 4.54 0.15 4.39
CA VAL A 4 3.43 1.10 4.54
C VAL A 4 2.14 0.30 4.68
N ARG A 5 1.40 0.54 5.77
CA ARG A 5 0.08 -0.03 6.00
C ARG A 5 -0.98 1.01 5.69
N VAL A 6 -1.94 0.63 4.86
CA VAL A 6 -3.04 1.51 4.44
C VAL A 6 -4.36 0.86 4.82
N ARG A 7 -5.14 1.55 5.65
CA ARG A 7 -6.52 1.18 5.91
C ARG A 7 -7.40 1.73 4.80
N LEU A 8 -8.13 0.86 4.12
CA LEU A 8 -9.13 1.23 3.12
C LEU A 8 -10.42 1.65 3.81
N ALA A 9 -11.28 2.37 3.08
CA ALA A 9 -12.58 2.83 3.59
C ALA A 9 -13.49 1.67 4.03
N GLY A 10 -13.33 0.48 3.41
CA GLY A 10 -14.05 -0.74 3.79
C GLY A 10 -13.55 -1.42 5.07
N GLY A 11 -12.47 -0.92 5.69
CA GLY A 11 -11.88 -1.47 6.90
C GLY A 11 -10.71 -2.43 6.65
N ASP A 12 -10.56 -2.95 5.43
CA ASP A 12 -9.43 -3.79 5.03
C ASP A 12 -8.09 -3.05 5.14
N GLU A 13 -7.03 -3.79 5.46
CA GLU A 13 -5.67 -3.26 5.51
C GLU A 13 -4.83 -3.83 4.37
N ILE A 14 -4.18 -2.95 3.61
CA ILE A 14 -3.19 -3.32 2.59
C ILE A 14 -1.79 -3.02 3.11
N THR A 15 -0.88 -3.97 2.93
CA THR A 15 0.55 -3.77 3.17
C THR A 15 1.27 -3.56 1.85
N SER A 16 1.99 -2.45 1.73
CA SER A 16 2.89 -2.17 0.61
C SER A 16 4.34 -2.16 1.09
N SER A 17 5.22 -2.78 0.32
CA SER A 17 6.68 -2.73 0.51
C SER A 17 7.28 -1.89 -0.58
N ILE A 18 7.88 -0.75 -0.22
CA ILE A 18 8.54 0.18 -1.13
C ILE A 18 9.98 0.46 -0.69
N THR A 19 10.74 1.17 -1.51
CA THR A 19 12.07 1.65 -1.09
C THR A 19 11.93 2.66 0.03
N ARG A 20 12.99 2.83 0.84
CA ARG A 20 12.99 3.84 1.91
C ARG A 20 12.91 5.24 1.29
N ASP A 21 13.74 5.47 0.28
CA ASP A 21 13.83 6.72 -0.47
C ASP A 21 12.49 7.13 -1.06
N ALA A 22 11.71 6.21 -1.65
CA ALA A 22 10.39 6.55 -2.17
C ALA A 22 9.39 6.97 -1.07
N ALA A 23 9.48 6.38 0.13
CA ALA A 23 8.64 6.78 1.25
C ALA A 23 9.00 8.18 1.76
N GLU A 24 10.30 8.51 1.76
CA GLU A 24 10.84 9.82 2.12
C GLU A 24 10.49 10.88 1.06
N ASP A 25 10.70 10.59 -0.22
CA ASP A 25 10.38 11.47 -1.35
C ASP A 25 8.88 11.82 -1.42
N LEU A 26 8.01 10.86 -1.08
CA LEU A 26 6.56 11.07 -0.99
C LEU A 26 6.13 11.76 0.31
N GLY A 27 7.03 11.92 1.29
CA GLY A 27 6.73 12.51 2.59
C GLY A 27 5.66 11.74 3.37
N LEU A 28 5.64 10.40 3.27
CA LEU A 28 4.60 9.58 3.90
C LEU A 28 4.70 9.64 5.43
N THR A 29 3.56 9.92 6.06
CA THR A 29 3.41 9.92 7.52
C THR A 29 2.10 9.24 7.91
N GLU A 30 1.94 8.90 9.18
CA GLU A 30 0.67 8.37 9.67
C GLU A 30 -0.47 9.37 9.45
N GLY A 31 -1.61 8.87 8.96
CA GLY A 31 -2.76 9.71 8.62
C GLY A 31 -2.68 10.40 7.26
N THR A 32 -1.57 10.29 6.51
CA THR A 32 -1.52 10.77 5.13
C THR A 32 -2.55 10.02 4.27
N ASN A 33 -3.44 10.77 3.61
CA ASN A 33 -4.35 10.19 2.63
C ASN A 33 -3.58 9.76 1.38
N VAL A 34 -3.69 8.47 1.05
CA VAL A 34 -2.97 7.85 -0.08
C VAL A 34 -3.92 7.06 -0.98
N LYS A 35 -3.46 6.74 -2.18
CA LYS A 35 -4.12 5.77 -3.07
C LYS A 35 -3.23 4.53 -3.17
N VAL A 36 -3.81 3.36 -2.96
CA VAL A 36 -3.15 2.09 -3.26
C VAL A 36 -3.36 1.77 -4.73
N LEU A 37 -2.28 1.52 -5.46
CA LEU A 37 -2.31 1.08 -6.85
C LEU A 37 -1.74 -0.34 -6.93
N ILE A 38 -2.51 -1.26 -7.51
CA ILE A 38 -2.08 -2.63 -7.79
C ILE A 38 -2.35 -2.87 -9.27
N LYS A 39 -1.32 -3.32 -10.00
CA LYS A 39 -1.46 -3.66 -11.41
C LYS A 39 -2.18 -5.02 -11.53
N SER A 40 -3.05 -5.16 -12.52
CA SER A 40 -3.99 -6.29 -12.60
C SER A 40 -3.30 -7.65 -12.73
N THR A 41 -2.12 -7.70 -13.36
CA THR A 41 -1.36 -8.93 -13.56
C THR A 41 -0.73 -9.50 -12.29
N GLU A 42 -0.76 -8.75 -11.19
CA GLU A 42 -0.17 -9.06 -9.89
C GLU A 42 -1.25 -9.48 -8.87
N VAL A 43 -2.51 -9.57 -9.31
CA VAL A 43 -3.65 -10.05 -8.51
C VAL A 43 -3.94 -11.50 -8.88
N THR A 44 -3.88 -12.41 -7.90
CA THR A 44 -4.26 -13.82 -8.08
C THR A 44 -5.67 -14.06 -7.54
N LEU A 45 -6.48 -14.81 -8.28
CA LEU A 45 -7.78 -15.30 -7.80
C LEU A 45 -7.62 -16.74 -7.30
N GLY A 46 -8.06 -17.00 -6.07
CA GLY A 46 -8.15 -18.33 -5.50
C GLY A 46 -9.62 -18.72 -5.31
N VAL A 47 -9.92 -20.00 -5.53
CA VAL A 47 -11.20 -20.60 -5.11
C VAL A 47 -10.94 -21.53 -3.94
N GLY A 48 -11.87 -21.55 -2.99
CA GLY A 48 -11.93 -22.51 -1.88
C GLY A 48 -13.06 -23.50 -2.10
#